data_AF-A0A0C2CRF5-F1
#
_entry.id   AF-A0A0C2CRF5-F1
#
_cell.length_a   1.000
_cell.length_b   1.000
_cell.length_c   1.000
_cell.angle_alpha   90.00
_cell.angle_beta   90.00
_cell.angle_gamma   90.00
#
_symmetry.space_group_name_H-M   'P 1'
#
loop_
_entity.id
_entity.type
_entity.pdbx_description
1 polymer ?
#
loop_
_entity_poly.entity_id
_entity_poly.type
_entity_poly.pdbx_seq_one_letter_code
_entity_poly.pdbx_strand_id
1 'polypeptide(L)'
;MQARTEEELKEANRKYAELDRMINKSCRRDKKDWPMQKAVEAQEAANRGDSKTLYLIVSEPTGTRNMSNIPIKDRSGKPLMRVEEQDERWMQHFRESSINPIRLRRTISTTKKNHLTNLTSTLVISVLRRRKLLLKSSEWGSARSR
;
A
#
# COMPACT_ATOMS: atom_id res chain seq x y z
N MET A 1 -8.10 47.03 -30.07
CA MET A 1 -7.12 45.98 -29.75
C MET A 1 -6.06 46.62 -28.85
N GLN A 2 -6.17 46.49 -27.54
CA GLN A 2 -5.24 47.17 -26.62
C GLN A 2 -3.88 46.46 -26.66
N ALA A 3 -2.82 47.21 -26.99
CA ALA A 3 -1.45 46.74 -26.86
C ALA A 3 -1.12 46.62 -25.37
N ARG A 4 -0.87 45.40 -24.88
CA ARG A 4 -0.38 45.17 -23.50
C ARG A 4 0.94 45.90 -23.34
N THR A 5 1.05 46.70 -22.29
CA THR A 5 2.34 47.25 -21.88
C THR A 5 3.22 46.12 -21.33
N GLU A 6 4.55 46.27 -21.41
CA GLU A 6 5.49 45.23 -20.95
C GLU A 6 5.30 44.89 -19.46
N GLU A 7 4.83 45.86 -18.68
CA GLU A 7 4.52 45.73 -17.25
C GLU A 7 3.29 44.85 -17.00
N GLU A 8 2.22 45.04 -17.78
CA GLU A 8 1.01 44.20 -17.70
C GLU A 8 1.31 42.74 -18.05
N LEU A 9 2.23 42.50 -19.00
CA LEU A 9 2.68 41.16 -19.34
C LEU A 9 3.50 40.53 -18.20
N LYS A 10 4.41 41.29 -17.60
CA LYS A 10 5.20 40.84 -16.44
C LYS A 10 4.31 40.51 -15.25
N GLU A 11 3.30 41.33 -14.98
CA GLU A 11 2.36 41.11 -13.88
C GLU A 11 1.45 39.90 -14.13
N ALA A 12 0.95 39.74 -15.36
CA ALA A 12 0.20 38.55 -15.74
C ALA A 12 1.03 37.26 -15.59
N ASN A 13 2.29 37.29 -16.00
CA ASN A 13 3.21 36.15 -15.86
C ASN A 13 3.51 35.82 -14.40
N ARG A 14 3.64 36.83 -13.53
CA ARG A 14 3.81 36.64 -12.08
C ARG A 14 2.60 35.93 -11.46
N LYS A 15 1.39 36.42 -11.76
CA LYS A 15 0.14 35.82 -11.28
C LYS A 15 -0.03 34.38 -11.78
N TYR A 16 0.29 34.13 -13.05
CA TYR A 16 0.26 32.79 -13.61
C TYR A 16 1.24 31.85 -12.87
N ALA A 17 2.48 32.28 -12.64
CA ALA A 17 3.46 31.48 -11.93
C ALA A 17 3.08 31.21 -10.47
N GLU A 18 2.42 32.15 -9.80
CA GLU A 18 1.91 31.96 -8.44
C GLU A 18 0.78 30.91 -8.42
N LEU A 19 -0.20 31.02 -9.33
CA LEU A 19 -1.29 30.06 -9.45
C LEU A 19 -0.78 28.66 -9.80
N ASP A 20 0.16 28.55 -10.74
CA ASP A 20 0.77 27.27 -11.10
C ASP A 20 1.47 26.63 -9.89
N ARG A 21 2.22 27.41 -9.11
CA ARG A 21 2.84 26.91 -7.87
C ARG A 21 1.80 26.44 -6.85
N MET A 22 0.71 27.17 -6.68
CA MET A 22 -0.38 26.81 -5.77
C MET A 22 -1.06 25.51 -6.21
N ILE A 23 -1.40 25.39 -7.49
CA ILE A 23 -2.03 24.20 -8.06
C ILE A 23 -1.09 23.00 -7.91
N ASN A 24 0.18 23.13 -8.30
CA ASN A 24 1.16 22.06 -8.17
C ASN A 24 1.34 21.62 -6.71
N LYS A 25 1.29 22.56 -5.75
CA LYS A 25 1.34 22.24 -4.32
C LYS A 25 0.09 21.48 -3.86
N SER A 26 -1.10 21.86 -4.33
CA SER A 26 -2.35 21.14 -4.05
C SER A 26 -2.32 19.74 -4.63
N CYS A 27 -2.01 19.59 -5.92
CA CYS A 27 -1.93 18.28 -6.58
C CYS A 27 -0.95 17.34 -5.88
N ARG A 28 0.19 17.84 -5.39
CA ARG A 28 1.15 17.05 -4.61
C ARG A 28 0.59 16.59 -3.27
N ARG A 29 -0.22 17.43 -2.61
CA ARG A 29 -0.90 17.09 -1.36
C ARG A 29 -1.98 16.04 -1.62
N ASP A 30 -2.85 16.26 -2.60
CA ASP A 30 -3.93 15.34 -2.94
C ASP A 30 -3.38 13.96 -3.33
N LYS A 31 -2.30 13.93 -4.12
CA LYS A 31 -1.60 12.68 -4.47
C LYS A 31 -1.04 11.95 -3.24
N LYS A 32 -0.60 12.68 -2.21
CA LYS A 32 -0.09 12.10 -0.96
C LYS A 32 -1.23 11.62 -0.05
N ASP A 33 -2.36 12.30 -0.06
CA ASP A 33 -3.48 12.04 0.85
C ASP A 33 -4.42 10.95 0.31
N TRP A 34 -4.53 10.81 -1.02
CA TRP A 34 -5.38 9.81 -1.68
C TRP A 34 -5.16 8.37 -1.20
N PRO A 35 -3.92 7.84 -1.06
CA PRO A 35 -3.70 6.48 -0.55
C PRO A 35 -4.19 6.30 0.90
N MET A 36 -4.06 7.34 1.73
CA MET A 36 -4.52 7.29 3.13
C MET A 36 -6.04 7.25 3.18
N GLN A 37 -6.72 8.07 2.37
CA GLN A 37 -8.18 8.05 2.27
C GLN A 37 -8.69 6.69 1.81
N LYS A 38 -8.08 6.11 0.76
CA LYS A 38 -8.41 4.76 0.30
C LYS A 38 -8.19 3.67 1.36
N ALA A 39 -7.15 3.80 2.18
CA ALA A 39 -6.90 2.88 3.28
C ALA A 39 -7.99 2.95 4.37
N VAL A 40 -8.48 4.15 4.68
CA VAL A 40 -9.60 4.35 5.62
C VAL A 40 -10.88 3.73 5.07
N GLU A 41 -11.23 3.99 3.81
CA GLU A 41 -12.39 3.37 3.14
C GLU A 41 -12.33 1.84 3.17
N ALA A 42 -11.15 1.27 2.90
CA ALA A 42 -10.92 -0.17 2.97
C ALA A 42 -11.13 -0.71 4.40
N GLN A 43 -10.62 -0.01 5.42
CA GLN A 43 -10.78 -0.42 6.81
C GLN A 43 -12.25 -0.39 7.23
N GLU A 44 -13.01 0.63 6.83
CA GLU A 44 -14.44 0.70 7.10
C GLU A 44 -15.23 -0.42 6.41
N ALA A 45 -14.91 -0.72 5.15
CA ALA A 45 -15.54 -1.83 4.43
C ALA A 45 -15.26 -3.18 5.12
N ALA A 46 -14.03 -3.39 5.61
CA ALA A 46 -13.66 -4.57 6.38
C ALA A 46 -14.45 -4.65 7.71
N ASN A 47 -14.62 -3.53 8.42
CA ASN A 47 -15.39 -3.47 9.67
C ASN A 47 -16.87 -3.78 9.44
N ARG A 48 -17.44 -3.40 8.29
CA ARG A 48 -18.82 -3.73 7.89
C ARG A 48 -18.98 -5.17 7.36
N GLY A 49 -17.88 -5.89 7.13
CA GLY A 49 -17.91 -7.21 6.50
C GLY A 49 -18.20 -7.17 4.99
N ASP A 50 -18.13 -6.01 4.35
CA ASP A 50 -18.34 -5.85 2.91
C ASP A 50 -17.06 -6.18 2.14
N SER A 51 -16.87 -7.49 1.93
CA SER A 51 -15.71 -8.05 1.23
C SER A 51 -15.64 -7.62 -0.24
N LYS A 52 -16.78 -7.36 -0.89
CA LYS A 52 -16.83 -6.93 -2.29
C LYS A 52 -16.26 -5.52 -2.43
N THR A 53 -16.72 -4.59 -1.61
CA THR A 53 -16.23 -3.20 -1.62
C THR A 53 -14.77 -3.12 -1.20
N LEU A 54 -14.37 -3.90 -0.18
CA LEU A 54 -12.95 -4.03 0.20
C LEU A 54 -12.09 -4.50 -0.99
N TYR A 55 -12.52 -5.54 -1.70
CA TYR A 55 -11.80 -6.04 -2.87
C TYR A 55 -11.67 -4.98 -3.96
N LEU A 56 -12.76 -4.27 -4.29
CA LEU A 56 -12.74 -3.20 -5.30
C LEU A 56 -11.74 -2.10 -4.94
N ILE A 57 -11.79 -1.58 -3.70
CA ILE A 57 -10.91 -0.53 -3.20
C ILE A 57 -9.43 -0.95 -3.25
N VAL A 58 -9.14 -2.21 -2.92
CA VAL A 58 -7.76 -2.74 -2.99
C VAL A 58 -7.35 -3.01 -4.45
N SER A 59 -8.27 -3.43 -5.32
CA SER A 59 -7.97 -3.78 -6.70
C SER A 59 -7.69 -2.55 -7.60
N GLU A 60 -8.37 -1.43 -7.36
CA GLU A 60 -8.18 -0.16 -8.09
C GLU A 60 -6.71 0.31 -8.13
N PRO A 61 -6.02 0.52 -6.98
CA PRO A 61 -4.63 0.97 -6.96
C PRO A 61 -3.63 -0.10 -7.37
N THR A 62 -3.97 -1.38 -7.15
CA THR A 62 -3.06 -2.50 -7.43
C THR A 62 -3.01 -2.82 -8.93
N GLY A 63 -3.94 -2.25 -9.70
CA GLY A 63 -4.10 -2.48 -11.12
C GLY A 63 -4.58 -3.90 -11.44
N THR A 64 -5.10 -4.08 -12.63
CA THR A 64 -5.22 -5.42 -13.22
C THR A 64 -3.79 -5.92 -13.42
N ARG A 65 -3.26 -6.73 -12.50
CA ARG A 65 -2.07 -7.54 -12.83
C ARG A 65 -2.43 -8.23 -14.15
N ASN A 66 -1.64 -8.03 -15.21
CA ASN A 66 -1.81 -8.74 -16.47
C ASN A 66 -1.69 -10.25 -16.19
N MET A 67 -2.81 -10.85 -15.80
CA MET A 67 -3.03 -12.28 -15.64
C MET A 67 -3.38 -12.91 -16.98
N SER A 68 -3.45 -12.11 -18.05
CA SER A 68 -3.61 -12.60 -19.41
C SER A 68 -2.38 -13.43 -19.79
N ASN A 69 -2.65 -14.67 -20.22
CA ASN A 69 -1.69 -15.62 -20.78
C ASN A 69 -0.70 -16.26 -19.80
N ILE A 70 -1.08 -16.58 -18.55
CA ILE A 70 -0.34 -17.64 -17.82
C ILE A 70 -1.03 -18.97 -18.16
N PRO A 71 -0.43 -19.85 -18.98
CA PRO A 71 -1.00 -21.16 -19.26
C PRO A 71 -1.12 -21.94 -17.95
N ILE A 72 -2.27 -22.57 -17.71
CA ILE A 72 -2.47 -23.44 -16.56
C ILE A 72 -1.49 -24.61 -16.70
N LYS A 73 -0.68 -24.86 -15.68
CA LYS A 73 0.33 -25.92 -15.69
C LYS A 73 -0.14 -27.16 -14.92
N ASP A 74 0.25 -28.32 -15.41
CA ASP A 74 0.15 -29.58 -14.67
C ASP A 74 1.10 -29.60 -13.45
N ARG A 75 1.09 -30.69 -12.67
CA ARG A 75 2.01 -30.85 -11.52
C ARG A 75 3.48 -30.92 -11.93
N SER A 76 3.78 -31.28 -13.18
CA SER A 76 5.11 -31.38 -13.76
C SER A 76 5.61 -30.06 -14.37
N GLY A 77 4.78 -29.01 -14.37
CA GLY A 77 5.10 -27.70 -14.91
C GLY A 77 4.83 -27.52 -16.41
N LYS A 78 4.22 -28.51 -17.08
CA LYS A 78 3.86 -28.46 -18.51
C LYS A 78 2.53 -27.69 -18.70
N PRO A 79 2.45 -26.79 -19.69
CA PRO A 79 1.20 -26.07 -19.98
C PRO A 79 0.12 -27.01 -20.51
N LEU A 80 -1.09 -26.89 -19.96
CA LEU A 80 -2.29 -27.59 -20.37
C LEU A 80 -3.00 -26.77 -21.45
N MET A 81 -3.18 -27.37 -22.62
CA MET A 81 -3.71 -26.70 -23.81
C MET A 81 -5.20 -27.03 -24.05
N ARG A 82 -5.69 -28.16 -23.51
CA ARG A 82 -7.07 -28.63 -23.67
C ARG A 82 -7.93 -28.18 -22.48
N VAL A 83 -9.20 -27.88 -22.73
CA VAL A 83 -10.12 -27.36 -21.70
C VAL A 83 -10.41 -28.44 -20.64
N GLU A 84 -10.56 -29.68 -21.07
CA GLU A 84 -10.87 -30.82 -20.19
C GLU A 84 -9.74 -31.07 -19.18
N GLU A 85 -8.49 -31.00 -19.65
CA GLU A 85 -7.30 -31.16 -18.82
C GLU A 85 -7.17 -30.02 -17.79
N GLN A 86 -7.54 -28.80 -18.19
CA GLN A 86 -7.56 -27.64 -17.29
C GLN A 86 -8.61 -27.84 -16.19
N ASP A 87 -9.83 -28.26 -16.54
CA ASP A 87 -10.90 -28.51 -15.58
C ASP A 87 -10.55 -29.61 -14.57
N GLU A 88 -9.95 -30.71 -15.04
CA GLU A 88 -9.44 -31.76 -14.16
C GLU A 88 -8.33 -31.23 -13.23
N ARG A 89 -7.44 -30.39 -13.74
CA ARG A 89 -6.39 -29.74 -12.94
C ARG A 89 -6.97 -28.81 -11.88
N TRP A 90 -8.03 -28.05 -12.21
CA TRP A 90 -8.77 -27.21 -11.27
C TRP A 90 -9.45 -28.06 -10.19
N MET A 91 -10.16 -29.13 -10.57
CA MET A 91 -10.80 -30.06 -9.63
C MET A 91 -9.77 -30.68 -8.67
N GLN A 92 -8.62 -31.10 -9.18
CA GLN A 92 -7.55 -31.67 -8.39
C GLN A 92 -6.94 -30.63 -7.43
N HIS A 93 -6.69 -29.40 -7.89
CA HIS A 93 -6.17 -28.31 -7.05
C HIS A 93 -7.13 -28.00 -5.90
N PHE A 94 -8.43 -27.88 -6.16
CA PHE A 94 -9.42 -27.60 -5.13
C PHE A 94 -9.57 -28.77 -4.15
N ARG A 95 -9.55 -30.02 -4.60
CA ARG A 95 -9.56 -31.19 -3.71
C ARG A 95 -8.32 -31.25 -2.81
N GLU A 96 -7.14 -30.96 -3.34
CA GLU A 96 -5.90 -30.86 -2.55
C GLU A 96 -5.93 -29.71 -1.54
N SER A 97 -6.53 -28.58 -1.94
CA SER A 97 -6.58 -27.35 -1.13
C SER A 97 -7.67 -27.39 -0.05
N SER A 98 -8.78 -28.07 -0.31
CA SER A 98 -9.93 -28.16 0.61
C SER A 98 -9.75 -29.19 1.72
N ILE A 99 -8.74 -30.08 1.67
CA ILE A 99 -8.56 -31.18 2.66
C ILE A 99 -7.33 -30.98 3.56
N ASN A 100 -6.78 -29.76 3.69
CA ASN A 100 -5.63 -29.53 4.58
C ASN A 100 -5.80 -28.32 5.52
N PRO A 101 -6.54 -28.46 6.64
CA PRO A 101 -6.56 -27.45 7.71
C PRO A 101 -5.16 -27.17 8.30
N ILE A 102 -4.17 -28.02 8.02
CA ILE A 102 -2.79 -27.91 8.49
C ILE A 102 -1.93 -26.96 7.61
N ARG A 103 -2.24 -26.78 6.31
CA ARG A 103 -1.42 -25.90 5.42
C ARG A 103 -1.74 -24.42 5.56
N LEU A 104 -2.98 -24.05 5.89
CA LEU A 104 -3.35 -22.65 6.15
C LEU A 104 -2.67 -22.09 7.43
N ARG A 105 -2.21 -22.96 8.34
CA ARG A 105 -1.44 -22.52 9.53
C ARG A 105 0.02 -22.16 9.24
N ARG A 106 0.65 -22.73 8.19
CA ARG A 106 2.08 -22.48 7.89
C ARG A 106 2.31 -21.21 7.09
N THR A 107 1.47 -20.92 6.09
CA THR A 107 1.66 -19.76 5.21
C THR A 107 1.31 -18.44 5.89
N ILE A 108 0.30 -18.43 6.78
CA ILE A 108 -0.05 -17.22 7.55
C ILE A 108 1.04 -16.92 8.60
N SER A 109 1.76 -17.93 9.12
CA SER A 109 2.86 -17.73 10.08
C SER A 109 4.11 -17.13 9.44
N THR A 110 4.49 -17.50 8.22
CA THR A 110 5.77 -17.03 7.63
C THR A 110 5.67 -15.68 6.93
N THR A 111 4.51 -15.30 6.40
CA THR A 111 4.32 -13.99 5.74
C THR A 111 3.85 -12.89 6.71
N LYS A 112 3.02 -13.20 7.73
CA LYS A 112 2.70 -12.24 8.79
C LYS A 112 3.91 -11.97 9.70
N LYS A 113 4.77 -12.97 9.96
CA LYS A 113 5.95 -12.76 10.80
C LYS A 113 7.10 -12.00 10.12
N ASN A 114 7.10 -11.76 8.81
CA ASN A 114 8.23 -11.05 8.18
C ASN A 114 7.87 -9.60 7.82
N HIS A 115 6.64 -9.32 7.38
CA HIS A 115 6.24 -7.93 7.10
C HIS A 115 5.77 -7.16 8.34
N LEU A 116 5.15 -7.83 9.33
CA LEU A 116 4.77 -7.16 10.58
C LEU A 116 5.94 -7.10 11.56
N THR A 117 6.83 -8.10 11.65
CA THR A 117 7.97 -7.99 12.59
C THR A 117 9.04 -7.02 12.11
N ASN A 118 9.22 -6.79 10.82
CA ASN A 118 10.15 -5.74 10.36
C ASN A 118 9.66 -4.35 10.76
N LEU A 119 8.35 -4.08 10.69
CA LEU A 119 7.74 -2.81 11.07
C LEU A 119 7.52 -2.68 12.57
N THR A 120 7.04 -3.71 13.27
CA THR A 120 6.89 -3.69 14.73
C THR A 120 8.22 -3.77 15.43
N SER A 121 9.24 -4.47 14.90
CA SER A 121 10.58 -4.47 15.48
C SER A 121 11.29 -3.15 15.23
N THR A 122 11.15 -2.50 14.05
CA THR A 122 11.67 -1.12 13.90
C THR A 122 10.93 -0.11 14.75
N LEU A 123 9.59 -0.16 14.86
CA LEU A 123 8.84 0.74 15.75
C LEU A 123 9.14 0.46 17.22
N VAL A 124 9.20 -0.79 17.67
CA VAL A 124 9.54 -1.14 19.06
C VAL A 124 10.99 -0.81 19.37
N ILE A 125 11.94 -1.08 18.47
CA ILE A 125 13.35 -0.67 18.63
C ILE A 125 13.47 0.86 18.61
N SER A 126 12.76 1.58 17.74
CA SER A 126 12.82 3.05 17.70
C SER A 126 12.11 3.69 18.89
N VAL A 127 11.00 3.13 19.40
CA VAL A 127 10.32 3.55 20.63
C VAL A 127 11.17 3.23 21.86
N LEU A 128 11.78 2.04 21.95
CA LEU A 128 12.72 1.70 23.03
C LEU A 128 13.99 2.54 22.97
N ARG A 129 14.51 2.85 21.78
CA ARG A 129 15.66 3.77 21.58
C ARG A 129 15.28 5.21 21.95
N ARG A 130 14.06 5.67 21.62
CA ARG A 130 13.53 6.98 22.06
C ARG A 130 13.33 7.03 23.57
N ARG A 131 12.79 5.98 24.19
CA ARG A 131 12.59 5.88 25.64
C ARG A 131 13.92 5.78 26.40
N LYS A 132 14.91 5.07 25.85
CA LYS A 132 16.28 5.01 26.40
C LYS A 132 17.05 6.32 26.22
N LEU A 133 16.83 7.06 25.13
CA LEU A 133 17.34 8.42 24.97
C LEU A 133 16.67 9.37 25.96
N LEU A 134 15.35 9.30 26.15
CA LEU A 134 14.62 10.12 27.13
C LEU A 134 15.02 9.82 28.59
N LEU A 135 15.27 8.55 28.94
CA LEU A 135 15.79 8.15 30.25
C LEU A 135 17.22 8.66 30.47
N LYS A 136 18.09 8.61 29.45
CA LYS A 136 19.39 9.27 29.50
C LYS A 136 19.23 10.80 29.60
N SER A 137 18.33 11.43 28.85
CA SER A 137 18.07 12.88 28.95
C SER A 137 17.57 13.31 30.33
N SER A 138 16.78 12.48 31.03
CA SER A 138 16.36 12.73 32.41
C SER A 138 17.48 12.51 33.43
N GLU A 139 18.42 11.60 33.17
CA GLU A 139 19.62 11.40 34.00
C GLU A 139 20.63 12.56 33.84
N TRP A 140 20.72 13.17 32.65
CA TRP A 140 21.53 14.38 32.42
C TRP A 140 20.83 15.68 32.86
N GLY A 141 19.51 15.64 33.10
CA GLY A 141 18.72 16.76 33.63
C GLY A 141 18.83 16.94 35.15
N SER A 142 19.32 15.93 35.89
CA SER A 142 19.55 16.04 37.33
C SER A 142 21.01 16.36 37.72
N ALA A 143 21.91 16.48 36.73
CA ALA A 143 23.34 16.78 36.95
C ALA A 143 23.74 18.21 36.54
N ARG A 144 22.75 19.12 36.38
CA ARG A 144 23.01 20.55 36.10
C ARG A 144 22.12 21.45 36.97
N SER A 145 22.24 21.28 38.28
CA SER A 145 21.98 22.32 39.29
C SER A 145 23.02 22.18 40.40
N ARG A 146 24.20 22.70 40.12
CA ARG A 146 25.10 23.35 41.06
C ARG A 146 25.83 24.45 40.30
#